data_AF-A0A9W9YYZ0-F1
#
_entry.id   AF-A0A9W9YYZ0-F1
#
_cell.length_a   1.000
_cell.length_b   1.000
_cell.length_c   1.000
_cell.angle_alpha   90.00
_cell.angle_beta   90.00
_cell.angle_gamma   90.00
#
_symmetry.space_group_name_H-M   'P 1'
#
loop_
_entity.id
_entity.type
_entity.pdbx_description
1 polymer ?
#
loop_
_entity_poly.entity_id
_entity_poly.type
_entity_poly.pdbx_seq_one_letter_code
_entity_poly.pdbx_strand_id
1 'polypeptide(L)'
;MAHDEDITSADNEKLVKDMPKDAHTMLIKHLQPKNIFGRNYKLFADKLGYSYQDIQYLESKDKPVQQIIEEKGDRTIAEWISLLKDMERKDVAEDLEKFIEKTPTPRQLKLRKSYVKRIRNRRPVGNLTMHLFALAMKIESGSVFETTAVAIEKTCKKFVVILSSNFDHSEGAHYESQIATGLSPGAKEKRLIPVLIEEAYRSKIPRTISHITYLDYLRQDEKHFWDLLAQSLGWSAK
;
A
#
# COMPACT_ATOMS: atom_id res chain seq x y z
N MET A 1 -22.74 1.75 -25.63
CA MET A 1 -21.58 1.28 -26.41
C MET A 1 -20.34 1.74 -25.67
N ALA A 2 -19.59 0.79 -25.10
CA ALA A 2 -18.43 1.08 -24.28
C ALA A 2 -17.31 1.61 -25.17
N HIS A 3 -16.71 2.73 -24.77
CA HIS A 3 -15.42 3.17 -25.28
C HIS A 3 -14.38 2.14 -24.81
N ASP A 4 -13.97 1.25 -25.73
CA ASP A 4 -12.68 0.58 -25.64
C ASP A 4 -11.62 1.67 -25.76
N GLU A 5 -11.16 2.19 -24.63
CA GLU A 5 -9.99 3.04 -24.57
C GLU A 5 -8.77 2.21 -24.95
N ASP A 6 -8.06 2.72 -25.94
CA ASP A 6 -6.81 2.26 -26.55
C ASP A 6 -5.90 1.47 -25.58
N ILE A 7 -5.83 0.15 -25.77
CA ILE A 7 -5.03 -0.77 -24.95
C ILE A 7 -3.57 -0.65 -25.40
N THR A 8 -2.80 0.23 -24.74
CA THR A 8 -1.36 0.33 -25.00
C THR A 8 -0.60 -0.74 -24.22
N SER A 9 0.36 -1.41 -24.88
CA SER A 9 1.24 -2.45 -24.29
C SER A 9 1.94 -2.00 -22.99
N ALA A 10 2.16 -0.69 -22.84
CA ALA A 10 2.82 -0.06 -21.69
C ALA A 10 2.06 -0.23 -20.36
N ASP A 11 0.73 -0.37 -20.39
CA ASP A 11 -0.09 -0.44 -19.16
C ASP A 11 0.02 -1.80 -18.43
N ASN A 12 0.62 -2.79 -19.08
CA ASN A 12 0.87 -4.12 -18.50
C ASN A 12 2.28 -4.24 -17.89
N GLU A 13 3.18 -3.31 -18.21
CA GLU A 13 4.56 -3.35 -17.72
C GLU A 13 4.64 -2.83 -16.28
N LYS A 14 5.28 -3.60 -15.41
CA LYS A 14 5.42 -3.25 -13.99
C LYS A 14 6.50 -2.18 -13.83
N LEU A 15 6.17 -1.11 -13.10
CA LEU A 15 7.04 0.06 -12.92
C LEU A 15 7.71 0.04 -11.56
N VAL A 16 8.89 0.66 -11.48
CA VAL A 16 9.69 0.68 -10.25
C VAL A 16 9.05 1.51 -9.14
N LYS A 17 8.40 2.62 -9.47
CA LYS A 17 7.69 3.46 -8.48
C LYS A 17 6.55 2.71 -7.77
N ASP A 18 6.00 1.70 -8.43
CA ASP A 18 4.83 0.94 -7.95
C ASP A 18 5.23 -0.28 -7.11
N MET A 19 6.53 -0.50 -6.92
CA MET A 19 7.08 -1.58 -6.10
C MET A 19 6.76 -1.39 -4.61
N PRO A 20 6.69 -2.48 -3.82
CA PRO A 20 6.51 -2.39 -2.38
C PRO A 20 7.66 -1.64 -1.70
N LYS A 21 7.37 -1.00 -0.57
CA LYS A 21 8.35 -0.21 0.21
C LYS A 21 9.61 -0.99 0.58
N ASP A 22 9.48 -2.28 0.82
CA ASP A 22 10.61 -3.17 1.14
C ASP A 22 11.60 -3.25 -0.02
N ALA A 23 11.11 -3.22 -1.27
CA ALA A 23 11.96 -3.20 -2.46
C ALA A 23 12.72 -1.87 -2.58
N HIS A 24 12.06 -0.73 -2.33
CA HIS A 24 12.73 0.58 -2.31
C HIS A 24 13.78 0.65 -1.19
N THR A 25 13.48 0.10 -0.02
CA THR A 25 14.41 0.03 1.11
C THR A 25 15.63 -0.83 0.77
N MET A 26 15.41 -1.97 0.10
CA MET A 26 16.47 -2.83 -0.42
C MET A 26 17.35 -2.06 -1.42
N LEU A 27 16.76 -1.41 -2.43
CA LEU A 27 17.50 -0.61 -3.41
C LEU A 27 18.36 0.48 -2.75
N ILE A 28 17.80 1.22 -1.79
CA ILE A 28 18.54 2.25 -1.02
C ILE A 28 19.73 1.62 -0.31
N LYS A 29 19.53 0.52 0.42
CA LYS A 29 20.59 -0.15 1.18
C LYS A 29 21.73 -0.65 0.29
N HIS A 30 21.41 -1.21 -0.87
CA HIS A 30 22.40 -1.84 -1.75
C HIS A 30 23.11 -0.87 -2.70
N LEU A 31 22.44 0.20 -3.12
CA LEU A 31 22.99 1.21 -4.04
C LEU A 31 23.62 2.40 -3.31
N GLN A 32 23.31 2.62 -2.03
CA GLN A 32 23.93 3.64 -1.19
C GLN A 32 24.73 3.02 -0.04
N PRO A 33 25.79 2.22 -0.33
CA PRO A 33 26.63 1.66 0.72
C PRO A 33 27.42 2.77 1.44
N LYS A 34 27.73 2.56 2.72
CA LYS A 34 28.61 3.45 3.50
C LYS A 34 30.05 3.47 2.97
N ASN A 35 30.46 2.42 2.26
CA ASN A 35 31.77 2.34 1.63
C ASN A 35 31.72 3.01 0.24
N ILE A 36 32.58 4.00 0.03
CA ILE A 36 32.64 4.82 -1.19
C ILE A 36 33.21 4.01 -2.37
N PHE A 37 34.03 2.99 -2.09
CA PHE A 37 34.66 2.17 -3.11
C PHE A 37 33.73 1.04 -3.54
N GLY A 38 32.95 1.29 -4.59
CA GLY A 38 32.06 0.29 -5.18
C GLY A 38 31.13 0.86 -6.25
N ARG A 39 30.44 -0.02 -6.97
CA ARG A 39 29.40 0.35 -7.94
C ARG A 39 28.11 0.70 -7.20
N ASN A 40 27.93 2.01 -7.03
CA ASN A 40 26.87 2.61 -6.25
C ASN A 40 25.86 3.35 -7.14
N TYR A 41 24.96 4.10 -6.51
CA TYR A 41 23.92 4.87 -7.16
C TYR A 41 24.43 5.88 -8.19
N LYS A 42 25.69 6.35 -8.12
CA LYS A 42 26.24 7.32 -9.08
C LYS A 42 26.40 6.70 -10.46
N LEU A 43 27.00 5.52 -10.53
CA LEU A 43 27.12 4.76 -11.78
C LEU A 43 25.75 4.33 -12.32
N PHE A 44 24.83 4.00 -11.41
CA PHE A 44 23.47 3.66 -11.78
C PHE A 44 22.70 4.87 -12.35
N ALA A 45 22.86 6.05 -11.74
CA ALA A 45 22.29 7.31 -12.23
C ALA A 45 22.84 7.68 -13.61
N ASP A 46 24.16 7.56 -13.82
CA ASP A 46 24.78 7.76 -15.14
C ASP A 46 24.15 6.86 -16.21
N LYS A 47 24.00 5.55 -15.92
CA LYS A 47 23.31 4.60 -16.81
C LYS A 47 21.83 4.91 -17.03
N LEU A 48 21.16 5.56 -16.08
CA LEU A 48 19.77 6.03 -16.22
C LEU A 48 19.64 7.31 -17.06
N GLY A 49 20.77 7.90 -17.47
CA GLY A 49 20.86 9.10 -18.30
C GLY A 49 20.93 10.40 -17.51
N TYR A 50 21.37 10.37 -16.25
CA TYR A 50 21.66 11.59 -15.49
C TYR A 50 22.91 12.27 -16.04
N SER A 51 22.90 13.60 -16.10
CA SER A 51 24.13 14.34 -16.41
C SER A 51 25.07 14.32 -15.20
N TYR A 52 26.35 14.64 -15.43
CA TYR A 52 27.32 14.79 -14.35
C TYR A 52 26.86 15.80 -13.28
N GLN A 53 26.23 16.90 -13.69
CA GLN A 53 25.70 17.93 -12.79
C GLN A 53 24.54 17.38 -11.94
N ASP A 54 23.66 16.59 -12.54
CA ASP A 54 22.55 15.97 -11.79
C ASP A 54 23.06 14.95 -10.78
N ILE A 55 24.12 14.21 -11.10
CA ILE A 55 24.77 13.28 -10.16
C ILE A 55 25.39 14.05 -9.00
N GLN A 56 26.10 15.16 -9.26
CA GLN A 56 26.61 16.03 -8.20
C GLN A 56 25.48 16.60 -7.33
N TYR A 57 24.34 16.96 -7.94
CA TYR A 57 23.18 17.41 -7.20
C TYR A 57 22.63 16.30 -6.30
N LEU A 58 22.52 15.06 -6.78
CA LEU A 58 22.11 13.91 -5.97
C LEU A 58 23.06 13.67 -4.79
N GLU A 59 24.36 13.87 -4.96
CA GLU A 59 25.35 13.74 -3.88
C GLU A 59 25.13 14.72 -2.73
N SER A 60 24.58 15.90 -3.02
CA SER A 60 24.25 16.90 -2.00
C SER A 60 23.00 16.55 -1.16
N LYS A 61 22.30 15.46 -1.51
CA LYS A 61 21.04 15.05 -0.88
C LYS A 61 21.27 13.98 0.17
N ASP A 62 20.41 13.98 1.19
CA ASP A 62 20.44 12.95 2.23
C ASP A 62 20.03 11.56 1.71
N LYS A 63 19.18 11.53 0.66
CA LYS A 63 18.57 10.29 0.13
C LYS A 63 18.62 10.21 -1.41
N PRO A 64 19.81 10.14 -2.02
CA PRO A 64 19.98 10.14 -3.47
C PRO A 64 19.21 9.00 -4.18
N VAL A 65 19.25 7.78 -3.63
CA VAL A 65 18.56 6.64 -4.26
C VAL A 65 17.03 6.80 -4.23
N GLN A 66 16.50 7.36 -3.14
CA GLN A 66 15.06 7.63 -3.06
C GLN A 66 14.63 8.63 -4.14
N GLN A 67 15.44 9.68 -4.35
CA GLN A 67 15.16 10.67 -5.39
C GLN A 67 15.21 10.06 -6.81
N ILE A 68 16.16 9.16 -7.08
CA ILE A 68 16.22 8.45 -8.37
C ILE A 68 14.94 7.62 -8.60
N ILE A 69 14.43 6.96 -7.56
CA ILE A 69 13.16 6.19 -7.64
C ILE A 69 11.98 7.13 -7.91
N GLU A 70 11.96 8.31 -7.30
CA GLU A 70 10.87 9.29 -7.50
C GLU A 70 10.90 9.89 -8.92
N GLU A 71 12.08 10.20 -9.46
CA GLU A 71 12.25 10.86 -10.77
C GLU A 71 12.24 9.89 -11.96
N LYS A 72 12.76 8.67 -11.79
CA LYS A 72 12.90 7.67 -12.88
C LYS A 72 12.14 6.37 -12.60
N GLY A 73 11.32 6.33 -11.56
CA GLY A 73 10.52 5.15 -11.21
C GLY A 73 9.39 4.84 -12.19
N ASP A 74 9.11 5.74 -13.13
CA ASP A 74 8.23 5.51 -14.28
C ASP A 74 8.78 4.50 -15.30
N ARG A 75 10.07 4.16 -15.21
CA ARG A 75 10.68 3.10 -16.02
C ARG A 75 10.25 1.72 -15.54
N THR A 76 10.35 0.74 -16.45
CA THR A 76 10.01 -0.66 -16.14
C THR A 76 11.01 -1.30 -15.19
N ILE A 77 10.54 -2.26 -14.39
CA ILE A 77 11.42 -3.06 -13.53
C ILE A 77 12.44 -3.85 -14.37
N ALA A 78 12.03 -4.32 -15.55
CA ALA A 78 12.89 -5.05 -16.47
C ALA A 78 14.07 -4.19 -16.97
N GLU A 79 13.83 -2.92 -17.31
CA GLU A 79 14.89 -1.98 -17.65
C GLU A 79 15.89 -1.82 -16.51
N TRP A 80 15.41 -1.57 -15.28
CA TRP A 80 16.30 -1.39 -14.12
C TRP A 80 17.12 -2.66 -13.85
N ILE A 81 16.53 -3.85 -13.97
CA ILE A 81 17.25 -5.12 -13.86
C ILE A 81 18.35 -5.22 -14.92
N SER A 82 18.07 -4.85 -16.16
CA SER A 82 19.08 -4.88 -17.23
C SER A 82 20.25 -3.94 -16.94
N LEU A 83 19.97 -2.72 -16.47
CA LEU A 83 20.98 -1.73 -16.11
C LEU A 83 21.81 -2.18 -14.88
N LEU A 84 21.17 -2.81 -13.89
CA LEU A 84 21.85 -3.38 -12.72
C LEU A 84 22.78 -4.54 -13.10
N LYS A 85 22.37 -5.39 -14.04
CA LYS A 85 23.20 -6.47 -14.59
C LYS A 85 24.38 -5.91 -15.39
N ASP A 86 24.17 -4.83 -16.14
CA ASP A 86 25.20 -4.15 -16.94
C ASP A 86 26.25 -3.42 -16.08
N MET A 87 25.87 -2.89 -14.91
CA MET A 87 26.85 -2.46 -13.90
C MET A 87 27.41 -3.63 -13.06
N GLU A 88 27.21 -4.88 -13.47
CA GLU A 88 27.58 -6.12 -12.78
C GLU A 88 27.22 -6.15 -11.27
N ARG A 89 26.09 -5.55 -10.91
CA ARG A 89 25.42 -5.70 -9.60
C ARG A 89 24.31 -6.73 -9.71
N LYS A 90 24.69 -7.96 -10.06
CA LYS A 90 23.77 -9.10 -10.22
C LYS A 90 23.06 -9.43 -8.90
N ASP A 91 23.74 -9.23 -7.77
CA ASP A 91 23.18 -9.36 -6.42
C ASP A 91 21.89 -8.54 -6.25
N VAL A 92 21.93 -7.27 -6.63
CA VAL A 92 20.78 -6.36 -6.50
C VAL A 92 19.69 -6.71 -7.51
N ALA A 93 20.08 -7.12 -8.72
CA ALA A 93 19.14 -7.52 -9.76
C ALA A 93 18.32 -8.75 -9.33
N GLU A 94 18.97 -9.78 -8.79
CA GLU A 94 18.31 -10.99 -8.28
C GLU A 94 17.39 -10.70 -7.11
N ASP A 95 17.79 -9.80 -6.19
CA ASP A 95 16.93 -9.38 -5.09
C ASP A 95 15.72 -8.56 -5.57
N LEU A 96 15.89 -7.75 -6.62
CA LEU A 96 14.81 -6.96 -7.20
C LEU A 96 13.78 -7.84 -7.94
N GLU A 97 14.23 -8.91 -8.60
CA GLU A 97 13.37 -9.87 -9.31
C GLU A 97 12.32 -10.51 -8.38
N LYS A 98 12.67 -10.75 -7.10
CA LYS A 98 11.75 -11.31 -6.07
C LYS A 98 10.51 -10.45 -5.82
N PHE A 99 10.56 -9.16 -6.17
CA PHE A 99 9.44 -8.23 -5.98
C PHE A 99 8.57 -8.06 -7.22
N ILE A 100 8.95 -8.63 -8.37
CA ILE A 100 8.19 -8.51 -9.62
C ILE A 100 6.78 -9.06 -9.42
N GLU A 101 6.63 -10.26 -8.86
CA GLU A 101 5.33 -10.89 -8.67
C GLU A 101 4.38 -10.03 -7.81
N LYS A 102 4.91 -9.49 -6.71
CA LYS A 102 4.17 -8.66 -5.74
C LYS A 102 3.81 -7.27 -6.26
N THR A 103 4.49 -6.79 -7.30
CA THR A 103 4.27 -5.45 -7.85
C THR A 103 3.03 -5.45 -8.74
N PRO A 104 2.04 -4.58 -8.49
CA PRO A 104 0.88 -4.45 -9.38
C PRO A 104 1.25 -3.74 -10.69
N THR A 105 0.47 -3.96 -11.75
CA THR A 105 0.63 -3.21 -12.99
C THR A 105 -0.01 -1.82 -12.90
N PRO A 106 0.41 -0.84 -13.72
CA PRO A 106 -0.25 0.46 -13.82
C PRO A 106 -1.75 0.33 -14.09
N ARG A 107 -2.17 -0.63 -14.92
CA ARG A 107 -3.59 -0.95 -15.14
C ARG A 107 -4.32 -1.33 -13.85
N GLN A 108 -3.77 -2.26 -13.07
CA GLN A 108 -4.36 -2.66 -11.78
C GLN A 108 -4.47 -1.46 -10.82
N LEU A 109 -3.46 -0.59 -10.78
CA LEU A 109 -3.48 0.62 -9.95
C LEU A 109 -4.50 1.65 -10.44
N LYS A 110 -4.62 1.88 -11.75
CA LYS A 110 -5.67 2.74 -12.34
C LYS A 110 -7.05 2.21 -11.97
N LEU A 111 -7.25 0.89 -12.07
CA LEU A 111 -8.51 0.24 -11.71
C LEU A 111 -8.83 0.42 -10.22
N ARG A 112 -7.87 0.16 -9.31
CA ARG A 112 -8.01 0.42 -7.87
C ARG A 112 -8.40 1.86 -7.57
N LYS A 113 -7.71 2.84 -8.18
CA LYS A 113 -8.02 4.28 -8.04
C LYS A 113 -9.45 4.58 -8.53
N SER A 114 -9.88 3.98 -9.63
CA SER A 114 -11.24 4.12 -10.15
C SER A 114 -12.30 3.56 -9.19
N TYR A 115 -12.02 2.43 -8.53
CA TYR A 115 -12.91 1.85 -7.52
C TYR A 115 -13.04 2.77 -6.33
N VAL A 116 -11.91 3.23 -5.77
CA VAL A 116 -11.90 4.19 -4.65
C VAL A 116 -12.65 5.48 -4.99
N LYS A 117 -12.49 6.01 -6.21
CA LYS A 117 -13.23 7.19 -6.67
C LYS A 117 -14.74 6.92 -6.75
N ARG A 118 -15.17 5.77 -7.28
CA ARG A 118 -16.59 5.37 -7.33
C ARG A 118 -17.18 5.20 -5.94
N ILE A 119 -16.45 4.52 -5.07
CA ILE A 119 -16.72 4.32 -3.64
C ILE A 119 -16.95 5.68 -2.97
N ARG A 120 -16.01 6.61 -3.09
CA ARG A 120 -16.13 7.97 -2.54
C ARG A 120 -17.33 8.76 -3.08
N ASN A 121 -17.73 8.50 -4.33
CA ASN A 121 -18.85 9.18 -4.97
C ASN A 121 -20.22 8.53 -4.67
N ARG A 122 -20.27 7.32 -4.10
CA ARG A 122 -21.55 6.72 -3.64
C ARG A 122 -22.04 7.51 -2.42
N ARG A 123 -23.32 7.88 -2.41
CA ARG A 123 -23.92 8.51 -1.24
C ARG A 123 -24.27 7.43 -0.21
N PRO A 124 -23.92 7.63 1.07
CA PRO A 124 -24.39 6.75 2.13
C PRO A 124 -25.92 6.79 2.21
N VAL A 125 -26.53 5.65 2.55
CA VAL A 125 -27.97 5.60 2.86
C VAL A 125 -28.15 6.04 4.33
N GLY A 126 -28.74 7.22 4.55
CA GLY A 126 -28.95 7.82 5.87
C GLY A 126 -27.78 8.65 6.41
N ASN A 127 -27.82 9.04 7.69
CA ASN A 127 -26.77 9.81 8.38
C ASN A 127 -25.52 8.96 8.65
N LEU A 128 -24.88 8.42 7.62
CA LEU A 128 -23.59 7.76 7.75
C LEU A 128 -22.49 8.79 7.47
N THR A 129 -21.93 9.38 8.52
CA THR A 129 -20.64 10.07 8.46
C THR A 129 -19.55 9.01 8.43
N MET A 130 -18.94 8.80 7.27
CA MET A 130 -17.78 7.92 7.14
C MET A 130 -16.63 8.74 6.57
N HIS A 131 -15.72 9.15 7.46
CA HIS A 131 -14.38 9.54 7.04
C HIS A 131 -13.66 8.23 6.72
N LEU A 132 -13.15 8.11 5.48
CA LEU A 132 -12.35 6.98 5.02
C LEU A 132 -11.02 6.99 5.80
N PHE A 133 -11.03 6.56 7.06
CA PHE A 133 -9.83 6.30 7.83
C PHE A 133 -9.31 4.93 7.42
N ALA A 134 -8.60 4.88 6.29
CA ALA A 134 -7.48 3.97 6.23
C ALA A 134 -6.53 4.46 7.33
N LEU A 135 -6.37 3.70 8.42
CA LEU A 135 -5.42 3.99 9.49
C LEU A 135 -3.99 3.72 8.96
N ALA A 136 -3.62 4.44 7.91
CA ALA A 136 -2.28 4.63 7.40
C ALA A 136 -1.97 6.13 7.40
N MET A 137 -2.54 6.87 8.36
CA MET A 137 -1.99 8.18 8.73
C MET A 137 -0.82 7.91 9.67
N LYS A 138 0.37 8.23 9.17
CA LYS A 138 1.54 8.53 9.98
C LYS A 138 1.11 9.53 11.07
N ILE A 139 1.00 9.08 12.31
CA ILE A 139 0.73 9.96 13.46
C ILE A 139 2.08 10.14 14.17
N GLU A 140 2.63 11.35 14.05
CA GLU A 140 3.75 11.78 14.87
C GLU A 140 3.17 12.33 16.19
N SER A 141 3.60 11.75 17.31
CA SER A 141 3.34 12.14 18.72
C SER A 141 2.06 11.61 19.43
N GLY A 142 2.29 10.98 20.59
CA GLY A 142 1.37 10.15 21.39
C GLY A 142 0.23 10.83 22.17
N SER A 143 0.09 12.16 22.16
CA SER A 143 -0.92 12.85 23.00
C SER A 143 -2.28 13.09 22.33
N VAL A 144 -2.39 12.88 21.01
CA VAL A 144 -3.62 13.17 20.22
C VAL A 144 -4.56 11.95 20.11
N PHE A 145 -4.14 10.77 20.58
CA PHE A 145 -4.84 9.49 20.34
C PHE A 145 -6.15 9.33 21.12
N GLU A 146 -6.19 9.66 22.42
CA GLU A 146 -7.36 9.42 23.28
C GLU A 146 -8.57 10.29 22.91
N THR A 147 -8.35 11.58 22.66
CA THR A 147 -9.43 12.50 22.26
C THR A 147 -10.00 12.14 20.90
N THR A 148 -9.13 11.65 20.01
CA THR A 148 -9.51 11.15 18.68
C THR A 148 -10.28 9.82 18.77
N ALA A 149 -9.98 8.96 19.75
CA ALA A 149 -10.66 7.65 19.95
C ALA A 149 -12.11 7.80 20.33
N VAL A 150 -12.36 8.62 21.35
CA VAL A 150 -13.70 8.87 21.84
C VAL A 150 -14.54 9.56 20.76
N ALA A 151 -13.93 10.46 19.96
CA ALA A 151 -14.59 11.08 18.83
C ALA A 151 -14.92 10.06 17.73
N ILE A 152 -13.97 9.18 17.36
CA ILE A 152 -14.16 8.11 16.37
C ILE A 152 -15.24 7.13 16.81
N GLU A 153 -15.24 6.70 18.07
CA GLU A 153 -16.22 5.77 18.61
C GLU A 153 -17.65 6.34 18.58
N LYS A 154 -17.79 7.63 18.89
CA LYS A 154 -19.09 8.34 18.90
C LYS A 154 -19.60 8.69 17.51
N THR A 155 -18.71 8.89 16.53
CA THR A 155 -19.09 9.40 15.20
C THR A 155 -19.11 8.34 14.10
N CYS A 156 -18.28 7.30 14.18
CA CYS A 156 -18.18 6.26 13.16
C CYS A 156 -19.13 5.10 13.43
N LYS A 157 -20.01 4.79 12.48
CA LYS A 157 -20.98 3.68 12.61
C LYS A 157 -20.41 2.31 12.26
N LYS A 158 -19.39 2.29 11.38
CA LYS A 158 -18.71 1.09 10.89
C LYS A 158 -17.21 1.32 10.98
N PHE A 159 -16.44 0.28 11.30
CA PHE A 159 -14.98 0.29 11.39
C PHE A 159 -14.43 -0.81 10.49
N VAL A 160 -13.56 -0.45 9.54
CA VAL A 160 -12.86 -1.42 8.72
C VAL A 160 -11.56 -1.78 9.44
N VAL A 161 -11.36 -3.08 9.70
CA VAL A 161 -10.16 -3.58 10.40
C VAL A 161 -9.33 -4.37 9.40
N ILE A 162 -8.10 -3.96 9.15
CA ILE A 162 -7.22 -4.64 8.18
C ILE A 162 -6.45 -5.76 8.88
N LEU A 163 -6.71 -7.00 8.48
CA LEU A 163 -6.04 -8.19 9.02
C LEU A 163 -4.78 -8.49 8.20
N SER A 164 -3.62 -8.13 8.76
CA SER A 164 -2.27 -8.23 8.16
C SER A 164 -1.24 -8.46 9.27
N SER A 165 -0.10 -9.06 8.94
CA SER A 165 1.04 -9.22 9.87
C SER A 165 1.60 -7.90 10.44
N ASN A 166 1.36 -6.79 9.74
CA ASN A 166 1.69 -5.44 10.23
C ASN A 166 0.72 -4.95 11.30
N PHE A 167 -0.44 -5.59 11.45
CA PHE A 167 -1.41 -5.27 12.49
C PHE A 167 -0.77 -5.45 13.86
N ASP A 168 -0.28 -6.65 14.18
CA ASP A 168 0.17 -7.03 15.53
C ASP A 168 1.30 -6.14 16.12
N HIS A 169 2.06 -5.42 15.28
CA HIS A 169 3.19 -4.59 15.69
C HIS A 169 2.95 -3.08 15.55
N SER A 170 1.76 -2.66 15.12
CA SER A 170 1.45 -1.25 14.92
C SER A 170 0.78 -0.63 16.16
N GLU A 171 1.15 0.61 16.49
CA GLU A 171 0.46 1.38 17.54
C GLU A 171 -1.05 1.52 17.23
N GLY A 172 -1.38 1.61 15.93
CA GLY A 172 -2.76 1.63 15.43
C GLY A 172 -3.56 0.37 15.79
N ALA A 173 -2.95 -0.82 15.76
CA ALA A 173 -3.65 -2.05 16.10
C ALA A 173 -3.93 -2.21 17.60
N HIS A 174 -3.04 -1.70 18.47
CA HIS A 174 -3.34 -1.67 19.91
C HIS A 174 -4.56 -0.79 20.19
N TYR A 175 -4.63 0.35 19.50
CA TYR A 175 -5.74 1.27 19.57
C TYR A 175 -7.05 0.69 18.98
N GLU A 176 -6.98 0.09 17.79
CA GLU A 176 -8.12 -0.59 17.17
C GLU A 176 -8.61 -1.76 18.04
N SER A 177 -7.69 -2.48 18.69
CA SER A 177 -8.01 -3.54 19.65
C SER A 177 -8.73 -2.99 20.89
N GLN A 178 -8.38 -1.80 21.39
CA GLN A 178 -9.09 -1.17 22.50
C GLN A 178 -10.51 -0.75 22.11
N ILE A 179 -10.69 -0.10 20.96
CA ILE A 179 -12.02 0.25 20.45
C ILE A 179 -12.85 -1.02 20.24
N ALA A 180 -12.30 -2.03 19.58
CA ALA A 180 -12.98 -3.30 19.35
C ALA A 180 -13.29 -4.07 20.64
N THR A 181 -12.46 -3.93 21.69
CA THR A 181 -12.69 -4.59 22.99
C THR A 181 -13.77 -3.89 23.81
N GLY A 182 -13.85 -2.55 23.74
CA GLY A 182 -14.86 -1.73 24.43
C GLY A 182 -16.29 -1.89 23.89
N LEU A 183 -16.44 -2.36 22.64
CA LEU A 183 -17.76 -2.64 22.06
C LEU A 183 -18.40 -3.88 22.69
N SER A 184 -19.71 -3.84 22.90
CA SER A 184 -20.48 -5.05 23.25
C SER A 184 -20.45 -6.08 22.11
N PRO A 185 -20.57 -7.40 22.38
CA PRO A 185 -20.46 -8.43 21.35
C PRO A 185 -21.38 -8.19 20.13
N GLY A 186 -22.65 -7.85 20.36
CA GLY A 186 -23.58 -7.53 19.28
C GLY A 186 -23.25 -6.22 18.53
N ALA A 187 -22.56 -5.27 19.16
CA ALA A 187 -22.04 -4.09 18.47
C ALA A 187 -20.81 -4.42 17.63
N LYS A 188 -19.96 -5.37 18.04
CA LYS A 188 -18.80 -5.82 17.25
C LYS A 188 -19.25 -6.42 15.92
N GLU A 189 -20.18 -7.38 15.95
CA GLU A 189 -20.72 -8.02 14.74
C GLU A 189 -21.36 -7.02 13.76
N LYS A 190 -21.99 -5.96 14.28
CA LYS A 190 -22.67 -4.96 13.45
C LYS A 190 -21.76 -3.84 12.97
N ARG A 191 -20.70 -3.50 13.71
CA ARG A 191 -19.88 -2.30 13.44
C ARG A 191 -18.51 -2.65 12.85
N LEU A 192 -17.91 -3.77 13.21
CA LEU A 192 -16.61 -4.17 12.68
C LEU A 192 -16.77 -4.85 11.32
N ILE A 193 -15.92 -4.48 10.36
CA ILE A 193 -15.81 -5.09 9.04
C ILE A 193 -14.35 -5.50 8.89
N PRO A 194 -13.98 -6.71 9.32
CA PRO A 194 -12.62 -7.18 9.16
C PRO A 194 -12.34 -7.51 7.69
N VAL A 195 -11.15 -7.17 7.21
CA VAL A 195 -10.71 -7.36 5.83
C VAL A 195 -9.36 -8.08 5.85
N LEU A 196 -9.33 -9.32 5.39
CA LEU A 196 -8.12 -10.11 5.28
C LEU A 196 -7.40 -9.81 3.98
N ILE A 197 -6.16 -9.31 4.10
CA ILE A 197 -5.30 -8.97 2.96
C ILE A 197 -4.03 -9.81 2.88
N GLU A 198 -3.73 -10.62 3.90
CA GLU A 198 -2.53 -11.47 3.95
C GLU A 198 -2.85 -12.91 4.39
N GLU A 199 -2.46 -13.88 3.56
CA GLU A 199 -2.77 -15.30 3.76
C GLU A 199 -2.17 -15.83 5.06
N ALA A 200 -0.92 -15.43 5.33
CA ALA A 200 -0.18 -15.80 6.53
C ALA A 200 -0.83 -15.30 7.83
N TYR A 201 -1.73 -14.32 7.76
CA TYR A 201 -2.44 -13.80 8.92
C TYR A 201 -3.72 -14.59 9.23
N ARG A 202 -4.26 -15.39 8.28
CA ARG A 202 -5.52 -16.12 8.50
C ARG A 202 -5.48 -17.02 9.72
N SER A 203 -4.35 -17.70 9.96
CA SER A 203 -4.16 -18.57 11.12
C SER A 203 -3.85 -17.83 12.42
N LYS A 204 -3.59 -16.51 12.34
CA LYS A 204 -3.26 -15.64 13.48
C LYS A 204 -4.43 -14.76 13.94
N ILE A 205 -5.58 -14.84 13.26
CA ILE A 205 -6.76 -14.04 13.60
C ILE A 205 -7.13 -14.26 15.09
N PRO A 206 -7.18 -13.19 15.90
CA PRO A 206 -7.50 -13.31 17.32
C PRO A 206 -8.89 -13.93 17.54
N ARG A 207 -9.01 -14.82 18.54
CA ARG A 207 -10.29 -15.45 18.92
C ARG A 207 -11.40 -14.44 19.25
N THR A 208 -11.01 -13.26 19.72
CA THR A 208 -11.93 -12.15 20.04
C THR A 208 -12.71 -11.63 18.84
N ILE A 209 -12.20 -11.82 17.62
CA ILE A 209 -12.86 -11.40 16.37
C ILE A 209 -13.05 -12.55 15.38
N SER A 210 -12.62 -13.77 15.70
CA SER A 210 -12.71 -14.93 14.79
C SER A 210 -14.14 -15.37 14.48
N HIS A 211 -15.11 -15.00 15.31
CA HIS A 211 -16.54 -15.26 15.09
C HIS A 211 -17.19 -14.22 14.15
N ILE A 212 -16.51 -13.11 13.88
CA ILE A 212 -16.99 -12.05 12.99
C ILE A 212 -16.64 -12.45 11.56
N THR A 213 -17.63 -12.43 10.67
CA THR A 213 -17.39 -12.65 9.24
C THR A 213 -16.48 -11.56 8.68
N TYR A 214 -15.38 -11.95 8.07
CA TYR A 214 -14.43 -11.04 7.44
C TYR A 214 -14.52 -11.11 5.91
N LEU A 215 -14.19 -10.01 5.24
CA LEU A 215 -14.04 -9.97 3.79
C LEU A 215 -12.65 -10.48 3.42
N ASP A 216 -12.61 -11.45 2.51
CA ASP A 216 -11.38 -12.13 2.13
C ASP A 216 -10.89 -11.60 0.79
N TYR A 217 -10.03 -10.58 0.82
CA TYR A 217 -9.52 -9.93 -0.39
C TYR A 217 -8.72 -10.91 -1.27
N LEU A 218 -8.10 -11.93 -0.67
CA LEU A 218 -7.22 -12.85 -1.38
C LEU A 218 -7.95 -13.89 -2.21
N ARG A 219 -9.19 -14.20 -1.84
CA ARG A 219 -10.00 -15.25 -2.48
C ARG A 219 -11.15 -14.69 -3.32
N GLN A 220 -11.34 -13.38 -3.32
CA GLN A 220 -12.42 -12.71 -4.04
C GLN A 220 -11.88 -11.99 -5.28
N ASP A 221 -12.69 -11.96 -6.34
CA ASP A 221 -12.46 -11.05 -7.46
C ASP A 221 -12.47 -9.60 -6.97
N GLU A 222 -11.60 -8.76 -7.53
CA GLU A 222 -11.41 -7.38 -7.07
C GLU A 222 -12.71 -6.57 -7.14
N LYS A 223 -13.50 -6.72 -8.21
CA LYS A 223 -14.78 -6.01 -8.34
C LYS A 223 -15.77 -6.47 -7.27
N HIS A 224 -15.88 -7.79 -7.10
CA HIS A 224 -16.78 -8.38 -6.12
C HIS A 224 -16.44 -7.96 -4.68
N PHE A 225 -15.15 -7.96 -4.34
CA PHE A 225 -14.66 -7.49 -3.04
C PHE A 225 -15.10 -6.05 -2.75
N TRP A 226 -14.88 -5.13 -3.70
CA TRP A 226 -15.22 -3.72 -3.51
C TRP A 226 -16.73 -3.49 -3.41
N ASP A 227 -17.54 -4.26 -4.15
CA ASP A 227 -19.00 -4.19 -4.06
C ASP A 227 -19.50 -4.73 -2.70
N LEU A 228 -18.94 -5.84 -2.20
CA LEU A 228 -19.24 -6.36 -0.86
C LEU A 228 -18.83 -5.37 0.23
N LEU A 229 -17.64 -4.79 0.16
CA LEU A 229 -17.17 -3.79 1.12
C LEU A 229 -18.10 -2.58 1.14
N ALA A 230 -18.50 -2.07 -0.03
CA ALA A 230 -19.46 -0.98 -0.13
C ALA A 230 -20.81 -1.32 0.53
N GLN A 231 -21.32 -2.55 0.33
CA GLN A 231 -22.55 -3.01 0.97
C GLN A 231 -22.40 -3.12 2.50
N SER A 232 -21.29 -3.68 2.99
CA SER A 232 -20.99 -3.78 4.42
C SER A 232 -20.91 -2.40 5.11
N LEU A 233 -20.44 -1.40 4.37
CA LEU A 233 -20.40 0.01 4.78
C LEU A 233 -21.76 0.71 4.68
N GLY A 234 -22.81 0.04 4.17
CA GLY A 234 -24.16 0.59 4.07
C GLY A 234 -24.39 1.46 2.84
N TRP A 235 -23.61 1.28 1.78
CA TRP A 235 -23.82 1.97 0.51
C TRP A 235 -24.73 1.16 -0.41
N SER A 236 -25.78 1.82 -0.92
CA SER A 236 -26.66 1.24 -1.93
C SER A 236 -26.00 1.37 -3.31
N ALA A 237 -26.02 0.28 -4.07
CA ALA A 237 -25.88 0.36 -5.52
C ALA A 237 -27.18 1.00 -6.05
N LYS A 238 -27.07 2.20 -6.60
CA LYS A 238 -28.08 2.69 -7.56
C LYS A 238 -27.76 2.12 -8.92
#